data_AF-A0A2S6AML5-F1
#
_entry.id   AF-A0A2S6AML5-F1
#
_cell.length_a   1.000
_cell.length_b   1.000
_cell.length_c   1.000
_cell.angle_alpha   90.00
_cell.angle_beta   90.00
_cell.angle_gamma   90.00
#
_symmetry.space_group_name_H-M   'P 1'
#
loop_
_entity.id
_entity.type
_entity.pdbx_description
1 polymer ?
#
loop_
_entity_poly.entity_id
_entity_poly.type
_entity_poly.pdbx_seq_one_letter_code
_entity_poly.pdbx_strand_id
1 'polypeptide(L)'
;MLNRSRYILRALLYKRVRSSAKTGIRVRVYLSANPAAMTTGQPWSAVLAYSYRIRMDRVDTDRVLLERVFAAFNDHPVHRVDHKHTRAWYAKRLRSLSVGDVVGIDDRHYVCQKFGWASIPAPSIDRTRRPTGPRGLYL
;
A
#
# COMPACT_ATOMS: atom_id res chain seq x y z
N MET A 1 16.98 17.76 2.90
CA MET A 1 15.99 17.04 2.07
C MET A 1 16.75 16.19 1.06
N LEU A 2 16.71 14.86 1.14
CA LEU A 2 17.43 13.99 0.20
C LEU A 2 16.58 12.78 -0.24
N ASN A 3 16.22 12.82 -1.52
CA ASN A 3 16.23 11.74 -2.52
C ASN A 3 15.65 10.37 -2.15
N ARG A 4 14.32 10.24 -2.27
CA ARG A 4 13.67 8.98 -2.72
C ARG A 4 13.68 8.83 -4.25
N SER A 5 14.12 9.87 -4.97
CA SER A 5 14.00 10.02 -6.43
C SER A 5 15.02 9.24 -7.28
N ARG A 6 15.74 8.25 -6.73
CA ARG A 6 16.76 7.49 -7.49
C ARG A 6 16.39 6.06 -7.86
N TYR A 7 15.19 5.57 -7.52
CA TYR A 7 14.80 4.19 -7.80
C TYR A 7 13.99 3.97 -9.09
N ILE A 8 13.62 5.05 -9.80
CA ILE A 8 12.82 4.96 -11.04
C ILE A 8 13.65 4.42 -12.24
N LEU A 9 14.98 4.37 -12.14
CA LEU A 9 15.85 4.05 -13.28
C LEU A 9 16.30 2.58 -13.41
N ARG A 10 15.77 1.63 -12.64
CA ARG A 10 16.09 0.19 -12.81
C ARG A 10 14.94 -0.71 -13.25
N ALA A 11 13.77 -0.16 -13.55
CA ALA A 11 12.59 -0.96 -13.93
C ALA A 11 12.44 -1.20 -15.46
N LEU A 12 13.40 -0.75 -16.30
CA LEU A 12 13.24 -0.71 -17.76
C LEU A 12 13.96 -1.78 -18.57
N LEU A 13 14.40 -2.88 -17.97
CA LEU A 13 14.92 -4.00 -18.74
C LEU A 13 14.43 -5.32 -18.16
N TYR A 14 13.36 -5.90 -18.72
CA TYR A 14 13.32 -7.35 -18.74
C TYR A 14 12.54 -7.93 -19.94
N LYS A 15 13.26 -8.77 -20.68
CA LYS A 15 12.83 -9.53 -21.85
C LYS A 15 11.84 -10.63 -21.45
N ARG A 16 10.95 -10.91 -22.40
CA ARG A 16 9.91 -11.96 -22.41
C ARG A 16 10.50 -13.33 -22.06
N VAL A 17 10.06 -13.93 -20.96
CA VAL A 17 10.27 -15.37 -20.65
C VAL A 17 8.91 -15.99 -20.27
N ARG A 18 8.68 -17.20 -20.78
CA ARG A 18 7.40 -17.94 -20.80
C ARG A 18 6.82 -18.25 -19.41
N SER A 19 5.49 -18.20 -19.36
CA SER A 19 4.60 -18.26 -18.19
C SER A 19 4.70 -19.53 -17.34
N SER A 20 4.71 -19.36 -16.02
CA SER A 20 4.42 -20.41 -15.03
C SER A 20 3.62 -19.84 -13.84
N ALA A 21 2.39 -20.35 -13.68
CA ALA A 21 1.38 -20.15 -12.63
C ALA A 21 0.88 -18.71 -12.33
N LYS A 22 -0.37 -18.42 -12.77
CA LYS A 22 -1.14 -17.17 -12.60
C LYS A 22 -1.68 -16.94 -11.17
N THR A 23 -0.91 -17.08 -10.12
CA THR A 23 -1.39 -16.73 -8.76
C THR A 23 -1.17 -15.25 -8.51
N GLY A 24 -2.24 -14.45 -8.64
CA GLY A 24 -2.18 -13.02 -8.35
C GLY A 24 -1.96 -12.75 -6.86
N ILE A 25 -0.96 -11.94 -6.54
CA ILE A 25 -0.59 -11.52 -5.20
C ILE A 25 -1.62 -10.54 -4.66
N ARG A 26 -2.07 -10.75 -3.42
CA ARG A 26 -3.01 -9.84 -2.76
C ARG A 26 -2.25 -8.69 -2.14
N VAL A 27 -2.59 -7.46 -2.54
CA VAL A 27 -2.11 -6.24 -1.92
C VAL A 27 -3.21 -5.65 -1.05
N ARG A 28 -2.84 -5.22 0.15
CA ARG A 28 -3.69 -4.51 1.12
C ARG A 28 -2.99 -3.25 1.55
N VAL A 29 -3.68 -2.13 1.52
CA VAL A 29 -3.15 -0.82 1.91
C VAL A 29 -3.93 -0.34 3.11
N TYR A 30 -3.21 -0.06 4.19
CA TYR A 30 -3.78 0.42 5.44
C TYR A 30 -3.25 1.82 5.72
N LEU A 31 -4.15 2.73 6.05
CA LEU A 31 -3.79 4.08 6.48
C LEU A 31 -3.66 4.10 7.99
N SER A 32 -2.56 4.68 8.48
CA SER A 32 -2.40 4.93 9.90
C SER A 32 -3.52 5.83 10.42
N ALA A 33 -4.19 5.40 11.49
CA ALA A 33 -5.22 6.16 12.17
C ALA A 33 -4.63 7.25 13.09
N ASN A 34 -3.35 7.13 13.45
CA ASN A 34 -2.63 8.09 14.27
C ASN A 34 -1.22 8.33 13.70
N PRO A 35 -0.97 9.42 12.97
CA PRO A 35 0.35 9.78 12.47
C PRO A 35 1.41 9.94 13.58
N ALA A 36 1.00 10.29 14.80
CA ALA A 36 1.90 10.48 15.94
C ALA A 36 2.31 9.16 16.63
N ALA A 37 1.59 8.06 16.41
CA ALA A 37 1.93 6.75 16.97
C ALA A 37 3.28 6.21 16.48
N MET A 38 3.78 6.77 15.37
CA MET A 38 5.10 6.47 14.84
C MET A 38 6.25 6.91 15.75
N THR A 39 6.07 7.95 16.57
CA THR A 39 7.12 8.47 17.45
C THR A 39 7.21 7.66 18.74
N THR A 40 6.13 6.98 19.12
CA THR A 40 5.97 6.37 20.44
C THR A 40 6.05 4.84 20.44
N GLY A 41 6.27 4.21 19.29
CA GLY A 41 6.36 2.73 19.19
C GLY A 41 5.07 2.01 19.57
N GLN A 42 3.93 2.70 19.56
CA GLN A 42 2.63 2.15 19.91
C GLN A 42 2.11 1.21 18.80
N PRO A 43 1.27 0.21 19.12
CA PRO A 43 0.74 -0.71 18.12
C PRO A 43 0.05 0.05 17.00
N TRP A 44 0.37 -0.32 15.75
CA TRP A 44 -0.12 0.36 14.56
C TRP A 44 -1.64 0.22 14.44
N SER A 45 -2.38 1.19 14.99
CA SER A 45 -3.79 1.35 14.65
C SER A 45 -3.86 1.81 13.20
N ALA A 46 -4.23 0.88 12.32
CA ALA A 46 -4.30 1.10 10.89
C ALA A 46 -5.64 0.61 10.35
N VAL A 47 -6.23 1.39 9.45
CA VAL A 47 -7.53 1.09 8.84
C VAL A 47 -7.29 0.61 7.42
N LEU A 48 -7.86 -0.54 7.05
CA LEU A 48 -7.81 -1.04 5.68
C LEU A 48 -8.53 -0.06 4.75
N ALA A 49 -7.77 0.60 3.87
CA ALA A 49 -8.28 1.61 2.96
C ALA A 49 -8.55 1.04 1.57
N TYR A 50 -7.73 0.08 1.12
CA TYR A 50 -7.84 -0.49 -0.22
C TYR A 50 -7.24 -1.90 -0.30
N SER A 51 -7.84 -2.77 -1.10
CA SER A 51 -7.28 -4.09 -1.39
C SER A 51 -7.54 -4.49 -2.84
N TYR A 52 -6.56 -5.13 -3.46
CA TYR A 52 -6.61 -5.56 -4.84
C TYR A 52 -5.63 -6.70 -5.09
N ARG A 53 -5.64 -7.27 -6.29
CA ARG A 53 -4.67 -8.28 -6.71
C ARG A 53 -3.81 -7.77 -7.86
N ILE A 54 -2.51 -8.01 -7.77
CA ILE A 54 -1.55 -7.74 -8.83
C ILE A 54 -1.11 -9.07 -9.42
N ARG A 55 -1.02 -9.14 -10.75
CA ARG A 55 -0.31 -10.22 -11.42
C ARG A 55 1.16 -9.84 -11.45
N MET A 56 2.01 -10.70 -10.90
CA MET A 56 3.45 -10.53 -10.98
C MET A 56 4.03 -11.57 -11.91
N ASP A 57 5.05 -11.15 -12.64
CA ASP A 57 5.99 -12.09 -13.21
C ASP A 57 6.97 -12.48 -12.08
N ARG A 58 7.49 -13.71 -12.12
CA ARG A 58 8.13 -14.43 -10.98
C ARG A 58 9.37 -13.77 -10.33
N VAL A 59 9.80 -12.58 -10.77
CA VAL A 59 11.13 -12.02 -10.46
C VAL A 59 11.09 -10.81 -9.52
N ASP A 60 9.92 -10.29 -9.19
CA ASP A 60 9.83 -9.09 -8.36
C ASP A 60 9.91 -9.41 -6.86
N THR A 61 10.86 -8.78 -6.16
CA THR A 61 10.97 -8.85 -4.69
C THR A 61 9.85 -8.03 -4.03
N ASP A 62 9.52 -8.34 -2.77
CA ASP A 62 8.56 -7.54 -1.99
C ASP A 62 8.91 -6.06 -2.00
N ARG A 63 10.20 -5.72 -1.94
CA ARG A 63 10.66 -4.34 -2.02
C ARG A 63 10.23 -3.65 -3.31
N VAL A 64 10.36 -4.32 -4.46
CA VAL A 64 9.91 -3.78 -5.75
C VAL A 64 8.39 -3.58 -5.75
N LEU A 65 7.65 -4.53 -5.20
CA LEU A 65 6.20 -4.43 -5.06
C LEU A 65 5.80 -3.25 -4.16
N LEU A 66 6.48 -3.07 -3.03
CA LEU A 66 6.24 -1.99 -2.09
C LEU A 66 6.48 -0.61 -2.72
N GLU A 67 7.58 -0.44 -3.46
CA GLU A 67 7.84 0.81 -4.20
C GLU A 67 6.81 1.06 -5.31
N ARG A 68 6.39 0.01 -6.02
CA ARG A 68 5.32 0.11 -7.02
C ARG A 68 3.98 0.55 -6.40
N VAL A 69 3.61 -0.04 -5.27
CA VAL A 69 2.43 0.34 -4.49
C VAL A 69 2.56 1.79 -4.02
N PHE A 70 3.71 2.16 -3.46
CA PHE A 70 3.98 3.53 -3.02
C PHE A 70 3.77 4.53 -4.14
N ALA A 71 4.34 4.28 -5.32
CA ALA A 71 4.22 5.16 -6.47
C ALA A 71 2.75 5.29 -6.91
N ALA A 72 2.02 4.17 -7.03
CA ALA A 72 0.62 4.18 -7.42
C ALA A 72 -0.28 4.98 -6.47
N PHE A 73 -0.10 4.85 -5.15
CA PHE A 73 -0.90 5.54 -4.14
C PHE A 73 -0.32 6.92 -3.73
N ASN A 74 0.70 7.40 -4.45
CA ASN A 74 1.21 8.77 -4.39
C ASN A 74 1.10 9.49 -5.74
N ASP A 75 0.13 9.09 -6.58
CA ASP A 75 -0.14 9.70 -7.90
C ASP A 75 0.98 9.58 -8.94
N HIS A 76 1.84 8.57 -8.81
CA HIS A 76 2.93 8.29 -9.73
C HIS A 76 2.92 6.82 -10.20
N PRO A 77 1.78 6.27 -10.70
CA PRO A 77 1.74 4.87 -11.14
C PRO A 77 2.74 4.62 -12.28
N VAL A 78 3.66 3.68 -12.06
CA VAL A 78 4.67 3.31 -13.07
C VAL A 78 4.09 2.38 -14.13
N HIS A 79 3.23 1.43 -13.74
CA HIS A 79 2.61 0.49 -14.67
C HIS A 79 1.19 0.93 -15.04
N ARG A 80 0.85 0.84 -16.33
CA ARG A 80 -0.50 1.16 -16.84
C ARG A 80 -1.63 0.48 -16.08
N VAL A 81 -1.41 -0.76 -15.63
CA VAL A 81 -2.41 -1.54 -14.87
C VAL A 81 -2.72 -0.96 -13.49
N ASP A 82 -1.83 -0.12 -12.94
CA ASP A 82 -2.00 0.49 -11.61
C ASP A 82 -2.80 1.79 -11.67
N HIS A 83 -2.89 2.46 -12.82
CA HIS A 83 -3.66 3.71 -12.96
C HIS A 83 -5.12 3.58 -12.54
N LYS A 84 -5.73 2.41 -12.71
CA LYS A 84 -7.11 2.17 -12.24
C LYS A 84 -7.19 2.20 -10.70
N HIS A 85 -6.16 1.71 -10.02
CA HIS A 85 -6.09 1.68 -8.55
C HIS A 85 -5.79 3.08 -8.01
N THR A 86 -4.86 3.81 -8.64
CA THR A 86 -4.60 5.24 -8.36
C THR A 86 -5.88 6.07 -8.49
N ARG A 87 -6.60 5.96 -9.61
CA ARG A 87 -7.86 6.69 -9.82
C ARG A 87 -8.91 6.32 -8.78
N ALA A 88 -9.11 5.02 -8.51
CA ALA A 88 -10.07 4.56 -7.50
C ALA A 88 -9.71 5.04 -6.09
N TRP A 89 -8.43 5.17 -5.77
CA TRP A 89 -7.95 5.69 -4.49
C TRP A 89 -8.31 7.16 -4.30
N TYR A 90 -7.94 8.01 -5.25
CA TYR A 90 -8.22 9.44 -5.18
C TYR A 90 -9.71 9.78 -5.39
N ALA A 91 -10.46 8.94 -6.12
CA ALA A 91 -11.91 9.06 -6.20
C ALA A 91 -12.59 8.88 -4.82
N LYS A 92 -11.98 8.10 -3.92
CA LYS A 92 -12.41 7.96 -2.52
C LYS A 92 -11.91 9.11 -1.62
N ARG A 93 -11.24 10.12 -2.18
CA ARG A 93 -10.60 11.24 -1.46
C ARG A 93 -9.62 10.79 -0.37
N LEU A 94 -8.96 9.64 -0.59
CA LEU A 94 -7.94 9.14 0.32
C LEU A 94 -6.65 9.92 0.11
N ARG A 95 -5.94 10.19 1.21
CA ARG A 95 -4.64 10.88 1.16
C ARG A 95 -3.56 10.00 0.53
N SER A 96 -2.51 10.64 0.05
CA SER A 96 -1.27 9.99 -0.38
C SER A 96 -0.65 9.16 0.76
N LEU A 97 0.06 8.08 0.40
CA LEU A 97 0.76 7.26 1.39
C LEU A 97 1.91 8.02 2.04
N SER A 98 2.01 7.89 3.35
CA SER A 98 3.04 8.53 4.15
C SER A 98 3.72 7.54 5.07
N VAL A 99 4.73 8.03 5.79
CA VAL A 99 5.35 7.28 6.86
C VAL A 99 4.25 6.82 7.85
N GLY A 100 4.38 5.61 8.37
CA GLY A 100 3.43 4.99 9.30
C GLY A 100 2.30 4.19 8.64
N ASP A 101 2.06 4.38 7.34
CA ASP A 101 1.11 3.55 6.60
C ASP A 101 1.66 2.14 6.37
N VAL A 102 0.77 1.18 6.22
CA VAL A 102 1.13 -0.23 6.10
C VAL A 102 0.69 -0.77 4.75
N VAL A 103 1.55 -1.58 4.13
CA VAL A 103 1.23 -2.38 2.95
C VAL A 103 1.36 -3.85 3.31
N GLY A 104 0.27 -4.60 3.11
CA GLY A 104 0.26 -6.05 3.18
C GLY A 104 0.46 -6.67 1.79
N ILE A 105 1.37 -7.62 1.69
CA ILE A 105 1.63 -8.46 0.51
C ILE A 105 1.36 -9.90 0.91
N ASP A 106 0.28 -10.47 0.39
CA ASP A 106 -0.29 -11.73 0.87
C ASP A 106 -0.39 -11.73 2.39
N ASP A 107 0.33 -12.57 3.14
CA ASP A 107 0.34 -12.66 4.60
C ASP A 107 1.36 -11.73 5.30
N ARG A 108 2.30 -11.17 4.55
CA ARG A 108 3.38 -10.31 5.04
C ARG A 108 2.94 -8.85 5.12
N HIS A 109 3.46 -8.10 6.09
CA HIS A 109 3.10 -6.69 6.29
C HIS A 109 4.34 -5.83 6.47
N TYR A 110 4.29 -4.63 5.90
CA TYR A 110 5.41 -3.70 5.89
C TYR A 110 4.92 -2.30 6.21
N VAL A 111 5.59 -1.62 7.14
CA VAL A 111 5.33 -0.22 7.45
C VAL A 111 6.23 0.68 6.60
N CYS A 112 5.65 1.73 6.03
CA CYS A 112 6.39 2.78 5.35
C CYS A 112 7.19 3.57 6.40
N GLN A 113 8.51 3.55 6.29
CA GLN A 113 9.40 4.32 7.17
C GLN A 113 9.85 5.61 6.49
N LYS A 114 10.54 6.48 7.24
CA LYS A 114 11.22 7.64 6.65
C LYS A 114 12.21 7.22 5.57
N PHE A 115 12.82 6.05 5.73
CA PHE A 115 13.73 5.45 4.76
C PHE A 115 13.31 4.00 4.47
N GLY A 116 12.60 3.79 3.37
CA GLY A 116 12.21 2.45 2.92
C GLY A 116 11.08 1.83 3.74
N TRP A 117 11.18 0.52 3.96
CA TRP A 117 10.12 -0.34 4.50
C TRP A 117 10.68 -1.24 5.58
N ALA A 118 9.94 -1.40 6.67
CA ALA A 118 10.25 -2.38 7.70
C ALA A 118 9.15 -3.45 7.77
N SER A 119 9.57 -4.72 7.84
CA SER A 119 8.66 -5.83 8.09
C SER A 119 8.07 -5.70 9.49
N ILE A 120 6.77 -5.94 9.60
CA ILE A 120 6.03 -5.91 10.86
C ILE A 120 5.11 -7.14 10.96
N PRO A 121 4.73 -7.55 12.19
CA PRO A 121 3.60 -8.45 12.37
C PRO A 121 2.32 -7.90 11.71
N ALA A 122 1.35 -8.78 11.46
CA ALA A 122 0.06 -8.35 10.93
C ALA A 122 -0.56 -7.25 11.83
N PRO A 123 -1.02 -6.13 11.27
CA PRO A 123 -1.57 -5.04 12.06
C PRO A 123 -2.83 -5.53 12.78
N SER A 124 -2.99 -5.09 14.02
CA SER A 124 -4.24 -5.25 14.74
C SER A 124 -5.29 -4.39 14.05
N ILE A 125 -6.09 -4.99 13.17
CA ILE A 125 -7.16 -4.28 12.47
C ILE A 125 -8.19 -3.90 13.53
N ASP A 126 -8.26 -2.62 13.86
CA ASP A 126 -9.30 -2.10 14.73
C ASP A 126 -10.65 -2.24 14.00
N ARG A 127 -11.37 -3.33 14.30
CA ARG A 127 -12.71 -3.59 13.79
C ARG A 127 -13.80 -2.82 14.53
N THR A 128 -13.45 -2.09 15.60
CA THR A 128 -14.43 -1.42 16.47
C THR A 128 -14.87 -0.06 15.93
N ARG A 129 -14.09 0.55 15.03
CA ARG A 129 -14.47 1.80 14.37
C ARG A 129 -15.43 1.54 13.20
N ARG A 130 -16.71 1.29 13.50
CA ARG A 130 -17.79 1.41 12.51
C ARG A 130 -17.79 2.85 11.97
N PRO A 131 -18.03 3.08 10.65
CA PRO A 131 -18.35 4.41 10.18
C PRO A 131 -19.63 4.84 10.91
N THR A 132 -19.52 5.85 11.78
CA THR A 132 -20.66 6.61 12.28
C THR A 132 -21.24 7.38 11.11
N GLY A 133 -21.98 6.69 10.24
CA GLY A 133 -22.98 7.33 9.41
C GLY A 133 -24.06 7.89 10.32
N PRO A 134 -24.66 9.06 9.99
CA PRO A 134 -25.73 9.61 10.79
C PRO A 134 -26.86 8.60 10.84
N ARG A 135 -27.25 8.19 12.05
CA ARG A 135 -28.53 7.53 12.29
C ARG A 135 -29.59 8.56 11.92
N GLY A 136 -30.19 8.39 10.75
CA GLY A 136 -31.43 9.07 10.41
C GLY A 136 -32.47 8.68 11.44
N LEU A 137 -32.79 9.63 12.33
CA LEU A 137 -34.08 9.69 12.98
C LEU A 137 -35.10 9.97 11.88
N TYR A 138 -35.90 8.97 11.54
CA TYR A 138 -37.23 9.20 11.00
C TYR A 138 -38.19 9.13 12.20
N LEU A 139 -38.70 10.29 12.60
CA LEU A 139 -40.03 10.43 13.17
C LEU A 139 -40.99 10.70 12.01
#